data_AF-A0A947CFU9-F1
#
_entry.id   AF-A0A947CFU9-F1
#
_cell.length_a   1.000
_cell.length_b   1.000
_cell.length_c   1.000
_cell.angle_alpha   90.00
_cell.angle_beta   90.00
_cell.angle_gamma   90.00
#
_symmetry.space_group_name_H-M   'P 1'
#
loop_
_entity.id
_entity.type
_entity.pdbx_description
1 polymer ?
#
loop_
_entity_poly.entity_id
_entity_poly.type
_entity_poly.pdbx_seq_one_letter_code
_entity_poly.pdbx_strand_id
1 'polypeptide(L)'
;MQRKGISIWEQHLERLVLVGAVIFFVVFTAMQFLRAPNSVELSSEGTVKPGEVDELLRDKAVALRARLAPEAGPELDIPNRARVSDEFENALAASVSPDDGVTPSHRRVVIVGEFDVRLDVEYVEPEIPAPTQVVVEQYFDALADEVVSAHPELQERFPEVPYDLTWMTAAAVFDIKAVRDEYGKTGPDGESPIPVNWFYNNIHVFDVEVEREERAGDEWTNLVKLDPLPGQITLRDRLEGEVDSALRNELIAYLGEPGAQNAILRPDFFATRNEAWSPPDPRFGGEVAGMTDDEREALRLRKRLARTTADRDRLFEKHAELGGSMDR
;
A
#
# COMPACT_ATOMS: atom_id res chain seq x y z
N MET A 1 31.43 7.64 -72.00
CA MET A 1 30.93 7.85 -70.62
C MET A 1 32.12 7.74 -69.67
N GLN A 2 32.40 8.81 -68.93
CA GLN A 2 33.57 8.97 -68.05
C GLN A 2 33.51 7.98 -66.87
N ARG A 3 34.55 7.16 -66.71
CA ARG A 3 34.73 6.34 -65.51
C ARG A 3 35.29 7.24 -64.41
N LYS A 4 34.45 7.59 -63.41
CA LYS A 4 34.89 8.28 -62.20
C LYS A 4 35.92 7.38 -61.50
N GLY A 5 37.17 7.84 -61.43
CA GLY A 5 38.22 7.16 -60.69
C GLY A 5 37.89 7.23 -59.20
N ILE A 6 37.69 6.07 -58.58
CA ILE A 6 37.56 5.94 -57.14
C ILE A 6 38.88 6.41 -56.53
N SER A 7 38.79 7.38 -55.62
CA SER A 7 39.95 7.97 -54.96
C SER A 7 40.65 6.89 -54.11
N ILE A 8 41.98 6.83 -54.18
CA ILE A 8 42.80 5.87 -53.43
C ILE A 8 42.48 5.90 -51.91
N TRP A 9 42.06 7.05 -51.39
CA TRP A 9 41.61 7.22 -50.01
C TRP A 9 40.35 6.44 -49.66
N GLU A 10 39.43 6.28 -50.60
CA GLU A 10 38.15 5.58 -50.41
C GLU A 10 38.37 4.06 -50.32
N GLN A 11 39.35 3.52 -51.06
CA GLN A 11 39.75 2.11 -50.94
C GLN A 11 40.47 1.77 -49.63
N HIS A 12 41.09 2.74 -48.97
CA HIS A 12 41.81 2.51 -47.71
C HIS A 12 40.99 2.83 -46.46
N LEU A 13 39.93 3.66 -46.57
CA LEU A 13 39.04 3.97 -45.47
C LEU A 13 38.35 2.72 -44.91
N GLU A 14 37.88 1.83 -45.79
CA GLU A 14 37.24 0.56 -45.40
C GLU A 14 38.16 -0.31 -44.54
N ARG A 15 39.44 -0.42 -44.93
CA ARG A 15 40.43 -1.21 -44.18
C ARG A 15 40.73 -0.59 -42.81
N LEU A 16 40.73 0.74 -42.73
CA LEU A 16 40.99 1.46 -41.48
C LEU A 16 39.84 1.27 -40.48
N VAL A 17 38.59 1.32 -40.96
CA VAL A 17 37.40 1.01 -40.15
C VAL A 17 37.41 -0.43 -39.67
N LEU A 18 37.76 -1.38 -40.56
CA LEU A 18 37.81 -2.80 -40.20
C LEU A 18 38.90 -3.09 -39.15
N VAL A 19 40.09 -2.49 -39.28
CA VAL A 19 41.16 -2.60 -38.27
C VAL A 19 40.71 -1.98 -36.94
N GLY A 20 40.06 -0.82 -36.97
CA GLY A 20 39.50 -0.18 -35.78
C GLY A 20 38.49 -1.07 -35.06
N ALA A 21 37.57 -1.71 -35.80
CA ALA A 21 36.59 -2.63 -35.24
C ALA A 21 37.24 -3.86 -34.58
N VAL A 22 38.27 -4.43 -35.20
CA VAL A 22 39.02 -5.57 -34.62
C VAL A 22 39.74 -5.16 -33.34
N ILE A 23 40.41 -4.00 -33.33
CA ILE A 23 41.09 -3.49 -32.12
C ILE A 23 40.08 -3.26 -31.00
N PHE A 24 38.95 -2.61 -31.31
CA PHE A 24 37.88 -2.38 -30.34
C PHE A 24 37.36 -3.69 -29.75
N PHE A 25 37.13 -4.71 -30.59
CA PHE A 25 36.65 -6.02 -30.15
C PHE A 25 37.65 -6.73 -29.22
N VAL A 26 38.95 -6.67 -29.55
CA VAL A 26 40.02 -7.25 -28.70
C VAL A 26 40.11 -6.52 -27.37
N VAL A 27 40.06 -5.18 -27.37
CA VAL A 27 40.10 -4.38 -26.13
C VAL A 27 38.86 -4.64 -25.27
N PHE A 28 37.68 -4.67 -25.86
CA PHE A 28 36.43 -4.95 -25.15
C PHE A 28 36.44 -6.36 -24.53
N THR A 29 36.86 -7.36 -25.31
CA THR A 29 37.00 -8.75 -24.83
C THR A 29 38.02 -8.82 -23.69
N ALA A 30 39.19 -8.20 -23.85
CA ALA A 30 40.20 -8.15 -22.80
C ALA A 30 39.67 -7.47 -21.53
N MET A 31 38.89 -6.39 -21.66
CA MET A 31 38.32 -5.68 -20.52
C MET A 31 37.25 -6.50 -19.79
N GLN A 32 36.45 -7.28 -20.50
CA GLN A 32 35.47 -8.21 -19.90
C GLN A 32 36.15 -9.31 -19.08
N PHE A 33 37.32 -9.82 -19.53
CA PHE A 33 38.04 -10.88 -18.80
C PHE A 33 39.00 -10.35 -17.73
N LEU A 34 39.61 -9.18 -17.90
CA LEU A 34 40.59 -8.63 -16.96
C LEU A 34 39.96 -7.92 -15.76
N ARG A 35 38.71 -7.45 -15.86
CA ARG A 35 38.09 -6.59 -14.82
C ARG A 35 37.18 -7.33 -13.83
N ALA A 36 37.34 -8.64 -13.70
CA ALA A 36 36.64 -9.53 -12.75
C ALA A 36 35.11 -9.56 -12.92
N PRO A 37 34.57 -10.38 -13.84
CA PRO A 37 33.14 -10.52 -14.00
C PRO A 37 32.60 -11.49 -12.95
N ASN A 38 31.58 -11.04 -12.22
CA ASN A 38 30.69 -11.84 -11.36
C ASN A 38 31.16 -12.09 -9.92
N SER A 39 31.66 -11.11 -9.21
CA SER A 39 31.70 -11.25 -7.75
C SER A 39 30.36 -10.86 -7.13
N VAL A 40 29.86 -11.65 -6.18
CA VAL A 40 28.59 -11.39 -5.48
C VAL A 40 28.91 -10.86 -4.09
N GLU A 41 28.32 -9.72 -3.72
CA GLU A 41 28.46 -9.16 -2.36
C GLU A 41 27.49 -9.89 -1.42
N LEU A 42 28.04 -10.58 -0.42
CA LEU A 42 27.29 -11.17 0.68
C LEU A 42 27.38 -10.23 1.88
N SER A 43 26.22 -9.86 2.43
CA SER A 43 26.05 -8.83 3.47
C SER A 43 26.84 -9.06 4.77
N SER A 44 27.33 -10.26 5.02
CA SER A 44 28.09 -10.61 6.24
C SER A 44 29.58 -10.92 6.02
N GLU A 45 30.00 -11.26 4.80
CA GLU A 45 31.34 -11.82 4.53
C GLU A 45 32.08 -11.13 3.37
N GLY A 46 31.46 -10.12 2.74
CA GLY A 46 32.07 -9.33 1.67
C GLY A 46 31.89 -9.93 0.27
N THR A 47 32.76 -9.52 -0.65
CA THR A 47 32.70 -9.85 -2.07
C THR A 47 33.29 -11.23 -2.34
N VAL A 48 32.45 -12.21 -2.71
CA VAL A 48 32.85 -13.61 -2.94
C VAL A 48 32.89 -13.91 -4.43
N LYS A 49 33.91 -14.66 -4.88
CA LYS A 49 34.03 -15.07 -6.29
C LYS A 49 33.12 -16.29 -6.57
N PRO A 50 32.61 -16.49 -7.81
CA PRO A 50 31.71 -17.60 -8.11
C PRO A 50 32.27 -18.99 -7.78
N GLY A 51 33.58 -19.17 -7.93
CA GLY A 51 34.25 -20.44 -7.60
C GLY A 51 34.33 -20.73 -6.10
N GLU A 52 34.18 -19.72 -5.24
CA GLU A 52 34.23 -19.85 -3.78
C GLU A 52 32.83 -20.05 -3.16
N VAL A 53 31.76 -19.83 -3.95
CA VAL A 53 30.37 -19.93 -3.46
C VAL A 53 30.02 -21.35 -3.02
N ASP A 54 30.44 -22.37 -3.78
CA ASP A 54 30.16 -23.77 -3.46
C ASP A 54 30.86 -24.24 -2.17
N GLU A 55 32.09 -23.75 -1.92
CA GLU A 55 32.84 -24.08 -0.72
C GLU A 55 32.21 -23.40 0.51
N LEU A 56 31.82 -22.13 0.37
CA LEU A 56 31.15 -21.37 1.42
C LEU A 56 29.76 -21.95 1.76
N LEU A 57 29.00 -22.38 0.75
CA LEU A 57 27.71 -23.07 0.96
C LEU A 57 27.91 -24.42 1.65
N ARG A 58 28.94 -25.18 1.27
CA ARG A 58 29.28 -26.45 1.92
C ARG A 58 29.64 -26.23 3.39
N ASP A 59 30.46 -25.24 3.70
CA ASP A 59 30.87 -24.93 5.08
C ASP A 59 29.68 -24.50 5.94
N LYS A 60 28.79 -23.65 5.41
CA LYS A 60 27.55 -23.28 6.12
C LYS A 60 26.64 -24.47 6.32
N ALA A 61 26.49 -25.36 5.35
CA ALA A 61 25.69 -26.58 5.49
C ALA A 61 26.28 -27.54 6.53
N VAL A 62 27.61 -27.69 6.60
CA VAL A 62 28.28 -28.49 7.63
C VAL A 62 28.08 -27.87 9.01
N ALA A 63 28.22 -26.55 9.15
CA ALA A 63 27.97 -25.84 10.41
C ALA A 63 26.51 -25.97 10.87
N LEU A 64 25.55 -25.84 9.95
CA LEU A 64 24.12 -26.01 10.25
C LEU A 64 23.80 -27.46 10.66
N ARG A 65 24.36 -28.43 9.94
CA ARG A 65 24.21 -29.86 10.28
C ARG A 65 24.81 -30.19 11.64
N ALA A 66 25.94 -29.57 11.99
CA ALA A 66 26.54 -29.72 13.32
C ALA A 66 25.64 -29.14 14.42
N ARG A 67 24.97 -28.00 14.17
CA ARG A 67 24.01 -27.39 15.11
C ARG A 67 22.70 -28.17 15.24
N LEU A 68 22.29 -28.88 14.20
CA LEU A 68 21.05 -29.68 14.18
C LEU A 68 21.27 -31.14 14.62
N ALA A 69 22.50 -31.57 14.87
CA ALA A 69 22.76 -32.93 15.33
C ALA A 69 22.12 -33.15 16.71
N PRO A 70 21.52 -34.32 16.98
CA PRO A 70 20.87 -34.61 18.27
C PRO A 70 21.84 -34.62 19.47
N GLU A 71 23.15 -34.63 19.21
CA GLU A 71 24.21 -34.51 20.22
C GLU A 71 24.70 -33.07 20.42
N ALA A 72 24.22 -32.12 19.60
CA ALA A 72 24.44 -30.70 19.84
C ALA A 72 23.60 -30.29 21.05
N GLY A 73 24.18 -30.41 22.25
CA GLY A 73 23.59 -29.88 23.46
C GLY A 73 23.22 -28.41 23.24
N PRO A 74 22.06 -27.95 23.71
CA PRO A 74 21.63 -26.57 23.51
C PRO A 74 22.71 -25.64 24.08
N GLU A 75 23.27 -24.78 23.24
CA GLU A 75 24.12 -23.64 23.63
C GLU A 75 23.24 -22.52 24.23
N LEU A 76 22.30 -22.92 25.09
CA LEU A 76 21.53 -22.04 25.93
C LEU A 76 22.03 -22.30 27.34
N ASP A 77 22.98 -21.47 27.78
CA ASP A 77 23.15 -21.21 29.19
C ASP A 77 21.85 -20.54 29.65
N ILE A 78 20.88 -21.35 30.05
CA ILE A 78 19.65 -20.87 30.68
C ILE A 78 20.12 -20.44 32.08
N PRO A 79 20.27 -19.12 32.35
CA PRO A 79 20.65 -18.70 33.68
C PRO A 79 19.65 -19.31 34.65
N ASN A 80 20.16 -19.95 35.69
CA ASN A 80 19.36 -20.56 36.74
C ASN A 80 18.53 -19.45 37.40
N ARG A 81 17.35 -19.17 36.84
CA ARG A 81 16.43 -18.15 37.33
C ARG A 81 16.00 -18.64 38.71
N ALA A 82 16.39 -17.88 39.73
CA ALA A 82 15.90 -18.06 41.08
C ALA A 82 14.38 -18.26 41.04
N ARG A 83 13.86 -19.13 41.92
CA ARG A 83 12.45 -19.50 41.98
C ARG A 83 11.58 -18.24 41.83
N VAL A 84 10.87 -18.15 40.71
CA VAL A 84 9.90 -17.09 40.39
C VAL A 84 8.69 -17.15 41.34
N SER A 85 8.73 -17.98 42.39
CA SER A 85 7.67 -18.06 43.40
C SER A 85 7.45 -16.72 44.06
N ASP A 86 8.53 -16.01 44.41
CA ASP A 86 8.41 -14.80 45.22
C ASP A 86 7.97 -13.62 44.34
N GLU A 87 8.43 -13.53 43.09
CA GLU A 87 7.91 -12.57 42.10
C GLU A 87 6.46 -12.86 41.73
N PHE A 88 6.08 -14.13 41.59
CA PHE A 88 4.72 -14.53 41.28
C PHE A 88 3.76 -14.28 42.46
N GLU A 89 4.16 -14.59 43.69
CA GLU A 89 3.39 -14.28 44.90
C GLU A 89 3.26 -12.77 45.11
N ASN A 90 4.32 -11.99 44.84
CA ASN A 90 4.27 -10.54 44.86
C ASN A 90 3.36 -9.97 43.75
N ALA A 91 3.36 -10.55 42.55
CA ALA A 91 2.45 -10.15 41.47
C ALA A 91 0.99 -10.52 41.76
N LEU A 92 0.75 -11.62 42.47
CA LEU A 92 -0.59 -12.03 42.95
C LEU A 92 -1.10 -11.14 44.08
N ALA A 93 -0.20 -10.67 44.95
CA ALA A 93 -0.53 -9.75 46.04
C ALA A 93 -0.57 -8.28 45.59
N ALA A 94 0.01 -7.95 44.44
CA ALA A 94 -0.03 -6.61 43.87
C ALA A 94 -1.46 -6.25 43.45
N SER A 95 -1.82 -5.00 43.69
CA SER A 95 -3.11 -4.45 43.23
C SER A 95 -3.17 -4.51 41.70
N VAL A 96 -4.17 -5.21 41.17
CA VAL A 96 -4.51 -5.18 39.73
C VAL A 96 -5.24 -3.90 39.32
N SER A 97 -5.51 -3.00 40.27
CA SER A 97 -6.03 -1.67 39.96
C SER A 97 -4.87 -0.78 39.52
N PRO A 98 -4.92 -0.16 38.33
CA PRO A 98 -3.92 0.82 37.91
C PRO A 98 -3.83 1.95 38.96
N ASP A 99 -2.67 2.13 39.58
CA ASP A 99 -2.39 3.26 40.48
C ASP A 99 -2.18 4.59 39.72
N ASP A 100 -1.95 4.50 38.41
CA ASP A 100 -1.94 5.66 37.52
C ASP A 100 -3.30 5.82 36.87
N GLY A 101 -3.88 7.01 37.08
CA GLY A 101 -5.26 7.35 36.77
C GLY A 101 -5.72 6.86 35.41
N VAL A 102 -6.97 6.35 35.39
CA VAL A 102 -7.75 5.97 34.22
C VAL A 102 -7.32 6.81 33.02
N THR A 103 -6.53 6.22 32.13
CA THR A 103 -6.19 6.83 30.85
C THR A 103 -7.51 7.21 30.22
N PRO A 104 -7.78 8.50 29.93
CA PRO A 104 -9.08 8.90 29.41
C PRO A 104 -9.35 8.09 28.14
N SER A 105 -10.31 7.17 28.20
CA SER A 105 -10.63 6.26 27.09
C SER A 105 -11.26 6.99 25.91
N HIS A 106 -11.61 8.27 26.10
CA HIS A 106 -12.16 9.13 25.08
C HIS A 106 -11.43 10.47 25.11
N ARG A 107 -10.97 10.94 23.95
CA ARG A 107 -10.50 12.32 23.78
C ARG A 107 -11.66 13.25 24.10
N ARG A 108 -11.69 13.80 25.31
CA ARG A 108 -12.62 14.87 25.64
C ARG A 108 -12.11 16.11 24.90
N VAL A 109 -12.79 16.50 23.82
CA VAL A 109 -12.58 17.80 23.18
C VAL A 109 -13.03 18.85 24.19
N VAL A 110 -12.11 19.30 25.04
CA VAL A 110 -12.38 20.43 25.92
C VAL A 110 -12.21 21.67 25.06
N ILE A 111 -13.32 22.29 24.68
CA ILE A 111 -13.32 23.56 23.97
C ILE A 111 -12.91 24.64 24.98
N VAL A 112 -11.61 24.80 25.22
CA VAL A 112 -11.06 25.87 26.05
C VAL A 112 -10.28 26.80 25.13
N GLY A 113 -10.97 27.82 24.63
CA GLY A 113 -10.38 28.87 23.81
C GLY A 113 -11.36 30.03 23.72
N GLU A 114 -10.83 31.25 23.71
CA GLU A 114 -11.59 32.45 23.39
C GLU A 114 -12.03 32.33 21.93
N PHE A 115 -13.34 32.32 21.69
CA PHE A 115 -13.90 32.14 20.35
C PHE A 115 -13.83 33.47 19.61
N ASP A 116 -12.83 33.64 18.73
CA ASP A 116 -12.87 34.71 17.73
C ASP A 116 -13.72 34.27 16.52
N VAL A 117 -14.97 33.90 16.80
CA VAL A 117 -15.95 33.59 15.77
C VAL A 117 -16.74 34.87 15.51
N ARG A 118 -16.49 35.48 14.36
CA ARG A 118 -17.18 36.69 13.93
C ARG A 118 -18.39 36.28 13.09
N LEU A 119 -19.58 36.46 13.64
CA LEU A 119 -20.84 36.08 12.98
C LEU A 119 -21.16 36.92 11.73
N ASP A 120 -20.57 38.11 11.62
CA ASP A 120 -20.80 39.07 10.53
C ASP A 120 -19.69 39.05 9.47
N VAL A 121 -19.04 37.91 9.27
CA VAL A 121 -17.92 37.76 8.33
C VAL A 121 -18.15 36.56 7.43
N GLU A 122 -17.88 36.74 6.14
CA GLU A 122 -17.86 35.67 5.16
C GLU A 122 -16.56 34.88 5.30
N TYR A 123 -16.68 33.56 5.40
CA TYR A 123 -15.55 32.65 5.49
C TYR A 123 -15.21 32.09 4.13
N VAL A 124 -13.93 31.83 3.88
CA VAL A 124 -13.46 31.27 2.62
C VAL A 124 -14.11 29.91 2.35
N GLU A 125 -14.59 29.71 1.12
CA GLU A 125 -14.97 28.38 0.62
C GLU A 125 -13.69 27.69 0.10
N PRO A 126 -13.24 26.59 0.72
CA PRO A 126 -11.96 25.99 0.41
C PRO A 126 -12.02 25.21 -0.91
N GLU A 127 -11.06 25.43 -1.80
CA GLU A 127 -10.91 24.67 -3.03
C GLU A 127 -10.24 23.31 -2.77
N ILE A 128 -11.03 22.25 -2.60
CA ILE A 128 -10.50 20.92 -2.31
C ILE A 128 -9.68 20.41 -3.51
N PRO A 129 -8.37 20.11 -3.36
CA PRO A 129 -7.56 19.60 -4.45
C PRO A 129 -8.07 18.24 -4.93
N ALA A 130 -8.08 18.06 -6.24
CA ALA A 130 -8.43 16.78 -6.85
C ALA A 130 -7.49 15.66 -6.35
N PRO A 131 -8.00 14.43 -6.17
CA PRO A 131 -7.17 13.32 -5.78
C PRO A 131 -6.12 13.00 -6.85
N THR A 132 -4.95 12.56 -6.39
CA THR A 132 -3.82 12.19 -7.26
C THR A 132 -3.63 10.68 -7.28
N GLN A 133 -2.77 10.19 -8.17
CA GLN A 133 -2.37 8.77 -8.21
C GLN A 133 -3.56 7.80 -8.31
N VAL A 134 -4.54 8.15 -9.15
CA VAL A 134 -5.73 7.31 -9.34
C VAL A 134 -5.32 5.99 -10.01
N VAL A 135 -5.61 4.88 -9.33
CA VAL A 135 -5.49 3.51 -9.83
C VAL A 135 -6.89 2.94 -9.97
N VAL A 136 -7.15 2.28 -11.08
CA VAL A 136 -8.33 1.44 -11.24
C VAL A 136 -7.85 0.05 -11.69
N GLU A 137 -8.30 -0.97 -10.97
CA GLU A 137 -8.03 -2.37 -11.30
C GLU A 137 -9.34 -3.12 -11.51
N GLN A 138 -9.36 -3.96 -12.54
CA GLN A 138 -10.48 -4.86 -12.82
C GLN A 138 -10.13 -6.28 -12.38
N TYR A 139 -11.08 -6.92 -11.71
CA TYR A 139 -10.97 -8.31 -11.25
C TYR A 139 -12.18 -9.11 -11.72
N PHE A 140 -11.96 -10.39 -11.97
CA PHE A 140 -12.99 -11.38 -12.29
C PHE A 140 -12.91 -12.47 -11.24
N ASP A 141 -14.00 -12.71 -10.52
CA ASP A 141 -14.09 -13.74 -9.49
C ASP A 141 -15.55 -14.17 -9.30
N ALA A 142 -15.84 -14.95 -8.27
CA ALA A 142 -17.17 -15.23 -7.78
C ALA A 142 -17.27 -14.92 -6.28
N LEU A 143 -18.40 -14.38 -5.82
CA LEU A 143 -18.65 -14.18 -4.39
C LEU A 143 -18.65 -15.52 -3.63
N ALA A 144 -18.15 -15.51 -2.40
CA ALA A 144 -18.30 -16.63 -1.49
C ALA A 144 -19.76 -16.79 -1.05
N ASP A 145 -20.20 -18.03 -0.82
CA ASP A 145 -21.62 -18.34 -0.54
C ASP A 145 -22.06 -17.74 0.80
N GLU A 146 -21.12 -17.64 1.75
CA GLU A 146 -21.31 -17.03 3.06
C GLU A 146 -21.60 -15.53 2.96
N VAL A 147 -20.96 -14.84 2.01
CA VAL A 147 -21.17 -13.40 1.81
C VAL A 147 -22.57 -13.13 1.29
N VAL A 148 -23.03 -13.88 0.28
CA VAL A 148 -24.39 -13.74 -0.26
C VAL A 148 -25.44 -14.11 0.79
N SER A 149 -25.14 -15.10 1.64
CA SER A 149 -26.00 -15.48 2.77
C SER A 149 -26.08 -14.40 3.85
N ALA A 150 -24.98 -13.68 4.10
CA ALA A 150 -24.91 -12.59 5.07
C ALA A 150 -25.57 -11.30 4.56
N HIS A 151 -25.63 -11.12 3.23
CA HIS A 151 -26.16 -9.93 2.54
C HIS A 151 -27.21 -10.34 1.49
N PRO A 152 -28.46 -10.62 1.90
CA PRO A 152 -29.51 -11.11 1.00
C PRO A 152 -29.78 -10.23 -0.23
N GLU A 153 -29.55 -8.92 -0.12
CA GLU A 153 -29.62 -7.95 -1.21
C GLU A 153 -28.62 -8.23 -2.35
N LEU A 154 -27.54 -8.98 -2.09
CA LEU A 154 -26.65 -9.46 -3.14
C LEU A 154 -27.28 -10.58 -3.99
N GLN A 155 -28.21 -11.37 -3.43
CA GLN A 155 -28.90 -12.43 -4.16
C GLN A 155 -29.75 -11.87 -5.31
N GLU A 156 -30.31 -10.67 -5.14
CA GLU A 156 -31.05 -9.99 -6.20
C GLU A 156 -30.15 -9.58 -7.37
N ARG A 157 -28.89 -9.22 -7.08
CA ARG A 157 -27.89 -8.83 -8.08
C ARG A 157 -27.19 -10.03 -8.72
N PHE A 158 -27.00 -11.11 -7.96
CA PHE A 158 -26.28 -12.33 -8.37
C PHE A 158 -27.15 -13.56 -8.07
N PRO A 159 -28.13 -13.89 -8.93
CA PRO A 159 -29.13 -14.91 -8.61
C PRO A 159 -28.65 -16.35 -8.78
N GLU A 160 -27.58 -16.60 -9.54
CA GLU A 160 -27.12 -17.94 -9.93
C GLU A 160 -25.74 -18.26 -9.33
N VAL A 161 -25.52 -19.56 -9.04
CA VAL A 161 -24.23 -20.08 -8.55
C VAL A 161 -23.45 -20.69 -9.72
N PRO A 162 -22.13 -20.40 -9.89
CA PRO A 162 -21.33 -19.50 -9.07
C PRO A 162 -21.77 -18.05 -9.23
N TYR A 163 -21.70 -17.29 -8.12
CA TYR A 163 -22.02 -15.87 -8.09
C TYR A 163 -20.94 -15.05 -8.81
N ASP A 164 -20.80 -15.28 -10.10
CA ASP A 164 -19.77 -14.70 -10.96
C ASP A 164 -19.93 -13.19 -11.02
N LEU A 165 -18.81 -12.47 -10.89
CA LEU A 165 -18.84 -11.04 -11.05
C LEU A 165 -17.52 -10.42 -11.46
N THR A 166 -17.68 -9.23 -12.03
CA THR A 166 -16.59 -8.36 -12.45
C THR A 166 -16.62 -7.12 -11.58
N TRP A 167 -15.53 -6.88 -10.85
CA TRP A 167 -15.41 -5.69 -10.00
C TRP A 167 -14.40 -4.73 -10.61
N MET A 168 -14.65 -3.44 -10.42
CA MET A 168 -13.65 -2.40 -10.58
C MET A 168 -13.36 -1.82 -9.20
N THR A 169 -12.11 -1.84 -8.79
CA THR A 169 -11.68 -1.21 -7.53
C THR A 169 -10.77 -0.05 -7.84
N ALA A 170 -11.09 1.11 -7.26
CA ALA A 170 -10.32 2.32 -7.40
C ALA A 170 -9.57 2.65 -6.11
N ALA A 171 -8.37 3.22 -6.24
CA ALA A 171 -7.67 3.90 -5.15
C ALA A 171 -7.15 5.23 -5.66
N ALA A 172 -7.07 6.20 -4.77
CA ALA A 172 -6.45 7.50 -5.04
C ALA A 172 -5.84 8.08 -3.75
N VAL A 173 -5.03 9.12 -3.90
CA VAL A 173 -4.38 9.82 -2.80
C VAL A 173 -4.95 11.23 -2.69
N PHE A 174 -5.55 11.52 -1.54
CA PHE A 174 -6.01 12.86 -1.17
C PHE A 174 -4.94 13.58 -0.35
N ASP A 175 -4.56 14.78 -0.77
CA ASP A 175 -3.62 15.61 -0.02
C ASP A 175 -4.37 16.39 1.09
N ILE A 176 -4.52 15.74 2.24
CA ILE A 176 -5.15 16.33 3.43
C ILE A 176 -4.37 17.57 3.93
N LYS A 177 -3.06 17.63 3.68
CA LYS A 177 -2.28 18.82 4.04
C LYS A 177 -2.69 19.99 3.15
N ALA A 178 -2.81 19.79 1.85
CA ALA A 178 -3.28 20.82 0.93
C ALA A 178 -4.70 21.29 1.29
N VAL A 179 -5.63 20.37 1.61
CA VAL A 179 -6.97 20.74 2.11
C VAL A 179 -6.89 21.65 3.34
N ARG A 180 -6.05 21.30 4.32
CA ARG A 180 -5.85 22.12 5.50
C ARG A 180 -5.27 23.49 5.16
N ASP A 181 -4.33 23.54 4.23
CA ASP A 181 -3.71 24.79 3.80
C ASP A 181 -4.76 25.71 3.17
N GLU A 182 -5.74 25.19 2.42
CA GLU A 182 -6.89 25.95 1.91
C GLU A 182 -7.73 26.58 3.03
N TYR A 183 -7.99 25.84 4.13
CA TYR A 183 -8.81 26.33 5.25
C TYR A 183 -8.16 27.55 5.93
N GLY A 184 -6.84 27.66 5.86
CA GLY A 184 -6.06 28.76 6.44
C GLY A 184 -5.89 29.98 5.53
N LYS A 185 -6.38 29.94 4.28
CA LYS A 185 -6.23 31.07 3.34
C LYS A 185 -7.28 32.15 3.59
N THR A 186 -6.89 33.39 3.32
CA THR A 186 -7.84 34.50 3.12
C THR A 186 -8.36 34.42 1.70
N GLY A 187 -9.66 34.59 1.50
CA GLY A 187 -10.26 34.56 0.17
C GLY A 187 -9.87 35.79 -0.67
N PRO A 188 -10.06 35.73 -2.00
CA PRO A 188 -9.65 36.78 -2.92
C PRO A 188 -10.41 38.09 -2.73
N ASP A 189 -11.63 38.05 -2.18
CA ASP A 189 -12.53 39.19 -1.99
C ASP A 189 -12.54 39.70 -0.53
N GLY A 190 -11.64 39.17 0.31
CA GLY A 190 -11.46 39.58 1.71
C GLY A 190 -12.13 38.67 2.74
N GLU A 191 -12.57 37.48 2.33
CA GLU A 191 -13.15 36.45 3.18
C GLU A 191 -12.14 35.98 4.23
N SER A 192 -12.62 35.71 5.44
CA SER A 192 -11.77 35.25 6.53
C SER A 192 -11.45 33.77 6.43
N PRO A 193 -10.26 33.34 6.89
CA PRO A 193 -9.92 31.92 6.96
C PRO A 193 -10.87 31.18 7.91
N ILE A 194 -11.06 29.89 7.67
CA ILE A 194 -11.87 29.04 8.53
C ILE A 194 -11.20 28.94 9.91
N PRO A 195 -11.91 29.24 11.01
CA PRO A 195 -11.33 29.19 12.34
C PRO A 195 -10.82 27.79 12.69
N VAL A 196 -9.56 27.69 13.16
CA VAL A 196 -8.92 26.40 13.47
C VAL A 196 -9.69 25.61 14.53
N ASN A 197 -10.39 26.28 15.44
CA ASN A 197 -11.23 25.65 16.45
C ASN A 197 -12.51 25.00 15.90
N TRP A 198 -12.91 25.27 14.65
CA TRP A 198 -14.06 24.58 14.03
C TRP A 198 -13.71 23.15 13.64
N PHE A 199 -12.45 22.88 13.30
CA PHE A 199 -11.98 21.56 12.88
C PHE A 199 -10.84 20.99 13.73
N TYR A 200 -10.35 21.73 14.73
CA TYR A 200 -9.27 21.33 15.64
C TYR A 200 -8.00 20.83 14.95
N ASN A 201 -7.65 21.43 13.80
CA ASN A 201 -6.54 20.96 12.98
C ASN A 201 -6.67 19.49 12.55
N ASN A 202 -7.89 18.94 12.56
CA ASN A 202 -8.22 17.58 12.18
C ASN A 202 -9.21 17.60 11.02
N ILE A 203 -8.92 16.82 9.98
CA ILE A 203 -9.79 16.69 8.82
C ILE A 203 -10.28 15.25 8.84
N HIS A 204 -11.60 15.11 8.88
CA HIS A 204 -12.27 13.83 8.84
C HIS A 204 -12.87 13.64 7.46
N VAL A 205 -12.66 12.46 6.86
CA VAL A 205 -13.41 12.08 5.68
C VAL A 205 -14.73 11.49 6.14
N PHE A 206 -15.82 12.11 5.68
CA PHE A 206 -17.17 11.74 6.08
C PHE A 206 -17.69 10.55 5.28
N ASP A 207 -17.43 10.57 3.97
CA ASP A 207 -17.92 9.59 3.02
C ASP A 207 -17.10 9.64 1.74
N VAL A 208 -17.16 8.58 0.94
CA VAL A 208 -16.52 8.51 -0.37
C VAL A 208 -17.57 8.27 -1.44
N GLU A 209 -17.71 9.23 -2.35
CA GLU A 209 -18.63 9.16 -3.47
C GLU A 209 -17.92 8.72 -4.73
N VAL A 210 -18.46 7.69 -5.36
CA VAL A 210 -17.97 7.18 -6.65
C VAL A 210 -19.05 7.41 -7.67
N GLU A 211 -18.70 8.11 -8.73
CA GLU A 211 -19.57 8.35 -9.86
C GLU A 211 -19.03 7.61 -11.08
N ARG A 212 -19.94 7.11 -11.92
CA ARG A 212 -19.63 6.46 -13.18
C ARG A 212 -20.15 7.30 -14.32
N GLU A 213 -19.31 7.49 -15.33
CA GLU A 213 -19.72 8.05 -16.62
C GLU A 213 -19.57 7.01 -17.73
N GLU A 214 -20.38 7.15 -18.77
CA GLU A 214 -20.33 6.35 -19.98
C GLU A 214 -19.80 7.20 -21.14
N ARG A 215 -18.73 6.71 -21.79
CA ARG A 215 -18.15 7.41 -22.94
C ARG A 215 -18.99 7.15 -24.18
N ALA A 216 -19.63 8.19 -24.70
CA ALA A 216 -20.40 8.17 -25.94
C ALA A 216 -19.66 8.98 -27.02
N GLY A 217 -18.79 8.30 -27.77
CA GLY A 217 -17.89 8.97 -28.72
C GLY A 217 -16.71 9.65 -28.02
N ASP A 218 -16.63 10.98 -28.14
CA ASP A 218 -15.58 11.80 -27.52
C ASP A 218 -16.01 12.49 -26.23
N GLU A 219 -17.28 12.34 -25.84
CA GLU A 219 -17.83 12.94 -24.62
C GLU A 219 -18.13 11.88 -23.56
N TRP A 220 -17.90 12.23 -22.31
CA TRP A 220 -18.41 11.50 -21.16
C TRP A 220 -19.84 11.95 -20.89
N THR A 221 -20.72 10.99 -20.70
CA THR A 221 -22.16 11.20 -20.54
C THR A 221 -22.69 10.31 -19.43
N ASN A 222 -23.94 10.50 -19.02
CA ASN A 222 -24.63 9.61 -18.08
C ASN A 222 -23.87 9.46 -16.74
N LEU A 223 -23.62 10.58 -16.05
CA LEU A 223 -23.06 10.58 -14.70
C LEU A 223 -24.05 9.93 -13.74
N VAL A 224 -23.66 8.77 -13.21
CA VAL A 224 -24.45 7.99 -12.26
C VAL A 224 -23.65 7.83 -10.99
N LYS A 225 -24.20 8.35 -9.89
CA LYS A 225 -23.71 8.09 -8.54
C LYS A 225 -23.90 6.61 -8.21
N LEU A 226 -22.83 5.96 -7.75
CA LEU A 226 -22.88 4.57 -7.33
C LEU A 226 -23.21 4.49 -5.85
N ASP A 227 -24.15 3.59 -5.53
CA ASP A 227 -24.45 3.23 -4.15
C ASP A 227 -23.28 2.42 -3.55
N PRO A 228 -23.00 2.60 -2.25
CA PRO A 228 -22.09 1.73 -1.52
C PRO A 228 -22.49 0.26 -1.68
N LEU A 229 -21.51 -0.64 -1.56
CA LEU A 229 -21.83 -2.05 -1.50
C LEU A 229 -22.59 -2.34 -0.19
N PRO A 230 -23.48 -3.34 -0.19
CA PRO A 230 -24.21 -3.67 1.02
C PRO A 230 -23.29 -4.00 2.20
N GLY A 231 -23.68 -3.59 3.41
CA GLY A 231 -22.85 -3.75 4.61
C GLY A 231 -21.68 -2.76 4.74
N GLN A 232 -21.37 -1.97 3.70
CA GLN A 232 -20.41 -0.87 3.84
C GLN A 232 -21.02 0.28 4.64
N ILE A 233 -20.17 0.93 5.44
CA ILE A 233 -20.58 2.08 6.24
C ILE A 233 -20.76 3.27 5.31
N THR A 234 -21.95 3.85 5.34
CA THR A 234 -22.22 5.16 4.77
C THR A 234 -22.93 6.03 5.80
N LEU A 235 -22.64 7.32 5.76
CA LEU A 235 -23.26 8.31 6.63
C LEU A 235 -24.17 9.27 5.85
N ARG A 236 -24.35 9.05 4.53
CA ARG A 236 -25.17 9.89 3.64
C ARG A 236 -26.59 10.08 4.16
N ASP A 237 -27.25 8.98 4.49
CA ASP A 237 -28.64 8.97 4.97
C ASP A 237 -28.81 9.81 6.25
N ARG A 238 -27.75 9.93 7.06
CA ARG A 238 -27.78 10.72 8.29
C ARG A 238 -27.71 12.23 8.02
N LEU A 239 -27.23 12.63 6.85
CA LEU A 239 -27.19 14.03 6.42
C LEU A 239 -28.42 14.44 5.62
N GLU A 240 -29.34 13.53 5.33
CA GLU A 240 -30.60 13.88 4.69
C GLU A 240 -31.48 14.69 5.66
N GLY A 241 -31.35 16.02 5.59
CA GLY A 241 -32.16 16.97 6.38
C GLY A 241 -31.35 18.02 7.12
N GLU A 242 -31.92 18.53 8.20
CA GLU A 242 -31.28 19.54 9.05
C GLU A 242 -30.25 18.87 9.98
N VAL A 243 -28.98 19.21 9.79
CA VAL A 243 -27.89 18.71 10.64
C VAL A 243 -27.82 19.54 11.91
N ASP A 244 -28.37 19.01 13.00
CA ASP A 244 -28.31 19.69 14.30
C ASP A 244 -26.93 19.55 14.96
N SER A 245 -26.72 20.33 16.03
CA SER A 245 -25.46 20.30 16.78
C SER A 245 -25.17 18.96 17.46
N ALA A 246 -26.21 18.17 17.77
CA ALA A 246 -26.07 16.88 18.44
C ALA A 246 -25.52 15.83 17.47
N LEU A 247 -26.14 15.72 16.30
CA LEU A 247 -25.69 14.86 15.20
C LEU A 247 -24.27 15.24 14.77
N ARG A 248 -23.97 16.53 14.59
CA ARG A 248 -22.61 16.98 14.28
C ARG A 248 -21.59 16.48 15.30
N ASN A 249 -21.87 16.64 16.60
CA ASN A 249 -20.95 16.21 17.65
C ASN A 249 -20.80 14.68 17.70
N GLU A 250 -21.88 13.94 17.46
CA GLU A 250 -21.86 12.48 17.34
C GLU A 250 -20.98 12.03 16.16
N LEU A 251 -21.17 12.64 14.99
CA LEU A 251 -20.38 12.34 13.79
C LEU A 251 -18.90 12.67 14.01
N ILE A 252 -18.56 13.81 14.61
CA ILE A 252 -17.17 14.15 14.94
C ILE A 252 -16.58 13.13 15.93
N ALA A 253 -17.33 12.69 16.93
CA ALA A 253 -16.86 11.69 17.88
C ALA A 253 -16.60 10.35 17.18
N TYR A 254 -17.54 9.89 16.35
CA TYR A 254 -17.42 8.67 15.55
C TYR A 254 -16.25 8.71 14.58
N LEU A 255 -16.14 9.78 13.78
CA LEU A 255 -15.04 10.00 12.83
C LEU A 255 -13.70 10.29 13.54
N GLY A 256 -13.73 10.60 14.83
CA GLY A 256 -12.55 10.67 15.69
C GLY A 256 -11.89 9.32 15.93
N GLU A 257 -12.63 8.22 15.73
CA GLU A 257 -12.12 6.86 15.90
C GLU A 257 -11.33 6.42 14.66
N PRO A 258 -10.05 6.01 14.80
CA PRO A 258 -9.25 5.59 13.66
C PRO A 258 -9.86 4.41 12.87
N GLY A 259 -10.56 3.50 13.55
CA GLY A 259 -11.24 2.38 12.92
C GLY A 259 -12.39 2.83 12.00
N ALA A 260 -13.21 3.78 12.45
CA ALA A 260 -14.29 4.34 11.65
C ALA A 260 -13.78 5.08 10.42
N GLN A 261 -12.75 5.92 10.58
CA GLN A 261 -12.09 6.58 9.44
C GLN A 261 -11.53 5.56 8.45
N ASN A 262 -10.86 4.51 8.95
CA ASN A 262 -10.31 3.49 8.07
C ASN A 262 -11.42 2.71 7.34
N ALA A 263 -12.54 2.42 7.99
CA ALA A 263 -13.67 1.73 7.36
C ALA A 263 -14.31 2.56 6.23
N ILE A 264 -14.32 3.90 6.33
CA ILE A 264 -14.79 4.80 5.26
C ILE A 264 -13.74 4.92 4.14
N LEU A 265 -12.46 5.09 4.49
CA LEU A 265 -11.38 5.31 3.53
C LEU A 265 -10.97 4.05 2.78
N ARG A 266 -11.08 2.89 3.44
CA ARG A 266 -10.65 1.57 2.98
C ARG A 266 -11.66 0.54 3.44
N PRO A 267 -12.88 0.57 2.86
CA PRO A 267 -13.91 -0.38 3.23
C PRO A 267 -13.43 -1.81 2.95
N ASP A 268 -13.84 -2.73 3.82
CA ASP A 268 -13.52 -4.14 3.65
C ASP A 268 -14.09 -4.65 2.32
N PHE A 269 -13.31 -5.48 1.64
CA PHE A 269 -13.74 -6.12 0.42
C PHE A 269 -14.38 -7.47 0.74
N PHE A 270 -15.43 -7.83 0.01
CA PHE A 270 -16.11 -9.09 0.20
C PHE A 270 -15.19 -10.28 -0.07
N ALA A 271 -15.34 -11.33 0.74
CA ALA A 271 -14.70 -12.61 0.48
C ALA A 271 -15.18 -13.17 -0.86
N THR A 272 -14.24 -13.62 -1.68
CA THR A 272 -14.49 -14.20 -3.00
C THR A 272 -13.93 -15.63 -3.01
N ARG A 273 -14.48 -16.48 -3.88
CA ARG A 273 -14.12 -17.91 -3.92
C ARG A 273 -12.66 -18.13 -4.27
N ASN A 274 -12.12 -17.36 -5.21
CA ASN A 274 -10.71 -17.50 -5.58
C ASN A 274 -9.80 -16.57 -4.76
N GLU A 275 -10.37 -15.58 -4.07
CA GLU A 275 -9.66 -14.46 -3.43
C GLU A 275 -8.65 -13.84 -4.41
N ALA A 276 -9.07 -13.66 -5.67
CA ALA A 276 -8.22 -13.09 -6.71
C ALA A 276 -8.02 -11.57 -6.53
N TRP A 277 -8.83 -10.95 -5.67
CA TRP A 277 -8.78 -9.54 -5.39
C TRP A 277 -7.57 -9.16 -4.53
N SER A 278 -6.95 -8.04 -4.89
CA SER A 278 -5.96 -7.36 -4.04
C SER A 278 -6.29 -5.87 -3.98
N PRO A 279 -6.10 -5.21 -2.83
CA PRO A 279 -6.36 -3.78 -2.72
C PRO A 279 -5.50 -3.00 -3.72
N PRO A 280 -6.10 -2.10 -4.51
CA PRO A 280 -5.34 -1.26 -5.43
C PRO A 280 -4.37 -0.38 -4.64
N ASP A 281 -3.10 -0.38 -5.04
CA ASP A 281 -2.06 0.40 -4.37
C ASP A 281 -1.77 1.65 -5.20
N PRO A 282 -2.15 2.85 -4.71
CA PRO A 282 -2.03 4.09 -5.46
C PRO A 282 -0.58 4.46 -5.78
N ARG A 283 0.43 3.86 -5.12
CA ARG A 283 1.84 4.03 -5.52
C ARG A 283 2.12 3.52 -6.93
N PHE A 284 1.22 2.69 -7.47
CA PHE A 284 1.25 2.21 -8.86
C PHE A 284 0.34 3.04 -9.79
N GLY A 285 -0.31 4.08 -9.28
CA GLY A 285 -1.25 4.95 -9.97
C GLY A 285 -0.64 6.22 -10.50
N GLY A 286 -0.99 6.54 -11.74
CA GLY A 286 -0.51 7.69 -12.47
C GLY A 286 -0.08 7.29 -13.87
N GLU A 287 -0.45 8.10 -14.87
CA GLU A 287 0.34 8.16 -16.08
C GLU A 287 1.75 8.54 -15.68
N VAL A 288 2.65 7.57 -15.71
CA VAL A 288 4.05 7.87 -15.53
C VAL A 288 4.61 8.36 -16.86
N ALA A 289 4.09 9.51 -17.28
CA ALA A 289 4.66 10.31 -18.34
C ALA A 289 6.11 10.61 -17.91
N GLY A 290 7.06 9.88 -18.51
CA GLY A 290 8.48 10.00 -18.20
C GLY A 290 9.13 8.81 -17.47
N MET A 291 8.40 7.75 -17.07
CA MET A 291 9.07 6.53 -16.61
C MET A 291 9.74 5.82 -17.78
N THR A 292 10.96 5.38 -17.52
CA THR A 292 11.69 4.45 -18.37
C THR A 292 11.01 3.09 -18.40
N ASP A 293 11.28 2.29 -19.44
CA ASP A 293 10.73 0.94 -19.53
C ASP A 293 11.21 0.05 -18.37
N ASP A 294 12.44 0.27 -17.88
CA ASP A 294 13.00 -0.43 -16.71
C ASP A 294 12.20 -0.14 -15.43
N GLU A 295 11.79 1.12 -15.21
CA GLU A 295 10.97 1.48 -14.05
C GLU A 295 9.58 0.86 -14.13
N ARG A 296 8.99 0.77 -15.34
CA ARG A 296 7.72 0.06 -15.54
C ARG A 296 7.85 -1.43 -15.28
N GLU A 297 8.97 -2.04 -15.70
CA GLU A 297 9.25 -3.45 -15.41
C GLU A 297 9.44 -3.69 -13.91
N ALA A 298 10.22 -2.84 -13.24
CA ALA A 298 10.41 -2.88 -11.79
C ALA A 298 9.08 -2.75 -11.04
N LEU A 299 8.18 -1.86 -11.50
CA LEU A 299 6.84 -1.69 -10.94
C LEU A 299 6.01 -2.97 -11.08
N ARG A 300 6.00 -3.58 -12.26
CA ARG A 300 5.32 -4.86 -12.54
C ARG A 300 5.86 -5.98 -11.67
N LEU A 301 7.18 -6.07 -11.51
CA LEU A 301 7.84 -7.06 -10.67
C LEU A 301 7.49 -6.87 -9.19
N ARG A 302 7.46 -5.63 -8.69
CA ARG A 302 7.03 -5.34 -7.32
C ARG A 302 5.58 -5.72 -7.07
N LYS A 303 4.68 -5.38 -8.00
CA LYS A 303 3.26 -5.77 -7.92
C LYS A 303 3.09 -7.29 -7.93
N ARG A 304 3.84 -7.99 -8.79
CA ARG A 304 3.87 -9.45 -8.83
C ARG A 304 4.42 -10.05 -7.53
N LEU A 305 5.49 -9.50 -6.98
CA LEU A 305 6.08 -9.95 -5.72
C LEU A 305 5.10 -9.79 -4.55
N ALA A 306 4.41 -8.64 -4.47
CA ALA A 306 3.41 -8.37 -3.44
C ALA A 306 2.26 -9.38 -3.52
N ARG A 307 1.74 -9.65 -4.73
CA ARG A 307 0.71 -10.69 -4.95
C ARG A 307 1.20 -12.07 -4.54
N THR A 308 2.37 -12.51 -5.00
CA THR A 308 2.92 -13.83 -4.65
C THR A 308 3.18 -13.96 -3.14
N THR A 309 3.56 -12.87 -2.46
CA THR A 309 3.78 -12.88 -1.00
C THR A 309 2.45 -13.03 -0.26
N ALA A 310 1.41 -12.32 -0.67
CA ALA A 310 0.06 -12.49 -0.13
C ALA A 310 -0.46 -13.92 -0.36
N ASP A 311 -0.30 -14.46 -1.58
CA ASP A 311 -0.68 -15.84 -1.91
C ASP A 311 0.08 -16.86 -1.05
N ARG A 312 1.38 -16.64 -0.85
CA ARG A 312 2.22 -17.49 0.00
C ARG A 312 1.72 -17.47 1.44
N ASP A 313 1.48 -16.29 2.00
CA ASP A 313 1.06 -16.13 3.39
C ASP A 313 -0.33 -16.76 3.62
N ARG A 314 -1.25 -16.61 2.66
CA ARG A 314 -2.55 -17.30 2.64
C ARG A 314 -2.40 -18.83 2.61
N LEU A 315 -1.53 -19.36 1.76
CA LEU A 315 -1.29 -20.80 1.69
C LEU A 315 -0.69 -21.35 3.00
N PHE A 316 0.16 -20.56 3.67
CA PHE A 316 0.69 -20.91 4.98
C PHE A 316 -0.40 -20.98 6.05
N GLU A 317 -1.29 -20.00 6.11
CA GLU A 317 -2.41 -19.99 7.06
C GLU A 317 -3.34 -21.20 6.83
N LYS A 318 -3.73 -21.44 5.58
CA LYS A 318 -4.54 -22.61 5.21
C LYS A 318 -3.87 -23.94 5.56
N HIS A 319 -2.56 -24.05 5.39
CA HIS A 319 -1.83 -25.27 5.76
C HIS A 319 -1.75 -25.46 7.27
N ALA A 320 -1.61 -24.37 8.03
CA ALA A 320 -1.62 -24.40 9.49
C ALA A 320 -2.99 -24.85 10.03
N GLU A 321 -4.09 -24.38 9.44
CA GLU A 321 -5.45 -24.82 9.77
C GLU A 321 -5.67 -26.32 9.53
N LEU A 322 -5.04 -26.87 8.49
CA LEU A 322 -5.09 -28.30 8.17
C LEU A 322 -4.18 -29.17 9.07
N GLY A 323 -3.55 -28.58 10.08
CA GLY A 323 -2.70 -29.29 11.05
C GLY A 323 -1.33 -29.68 10.51
N GLY A 324 -0.90 -29.12 9.37
CA GLY A 324 0.42 -29.36 8.83
C GLY A 324 1.43 -28.37 9.38
N SER A 325 2.47 -28.85 10.09
CA SER A 325 3.63 -28.01 10.42
C SER A 325 4.56 -27.94 9.21
N MET A 326 4.86 -26.72 8.75
CA MET A 326 6.04 -26.46 7.94
C MET A 326 7.01 -25.67 8.81
N ASP A 327 8.15 -26.26 9.12
CA ASP A 327 9.24 -25.53 9.75
C ASP A 327 9.72 -24.45 8.77
N ARG A 328 9.78 -23.20 9.26
CA ARG A 328 10.05 -21.97 8.50
C ARG A 328 11.46 -21.92 7.91
#